data_AF-A0A0L8HZV6-F1
#
_entry.id   AF-A0A0L8HZV6-F1
#
_cell.length_a   1.000
_cell.length_b   1.000
_cell.length_c   1.000
_cell.angle_alpha   90.00
_cell.angle_beta   90.00
_cell.angle_gamma   90.00
#
_symmetry.space_group_name_H-M   'P 1'
#
loop_
_entity.id
_entity.type
_entity.pdbx_description
1 polymer ?
#
loop_
_entity_poly.entity_id
_entity_poly.type
_entity_poly.pdbx_seq_one_letter_code
_entity_poly.pdbx_strand_id
1 'polypeptide(L)'
;MTDYIHKKKTKNKTKIINLSNKTLRQTEINTLARGLKFTPTASTPNPPEIKDDISEFCRKLRLTEAFIDLNNEDDSIIKNKSNFIPSKGRNKALDDFCNHIQSFP
;
A
#
# COMPACT_ATOMS: atom_id res chain seq x y z
N MET A 1 9.51 26.72 41.38
CA MET A 1 10.68 25.82 41.37
C MET A 1 10.13 24.41 41.36
N THR A 2 9.91 23.86 40.17
CA THR A 2 9.32 22.53 39.95
C THR A 2 9.99 21.93 38.73
N ASP A 3 10.50 20.72 38.91
CA ASP A 3 11.62 20.15 38.16
C ASP A 3 11.27 19.69 36.74
N TYR A 4 12.18 20.01 35.81
CA TYR A 4 12.16 19.54 34.42
C TYR A 4 12.48 18.04 34.36
N ILE A 5 11.47 17.22 34.05
CA ILE A 5 11.65 15.78 33.79
C ILE A 5 12.37 15.60 32.43
N HIS A 6 13.66 15.28 32.48
CA HIS A 6 14.42 14.80 31.33
C HIS A 6 13.90 13.40 30.92
N LYS A 7 13.03 13.36 29.91
CA LYS A 7 12.62 12.11 29.26
C LYS A 7 13.82 11.53 28.50
N LYS A 8 14.56 10.60 29.13
CA LYS A 8 15.65 9.85 28.49
C LYS A 8 15.12 9.14 27.24
N LYS A 9 15.60 9.54 26.05
CA LYS A 9 15.38 8.78 24.81
C LYS A 9 15.98 7.38 24.98
N THR A 10 15.13 6.36 24.87
CA THR A 10 15.53 4.95 24.85
C THR A 10 16.49 4.71 23.69
N LYS A 11 17.67 4.16 24.00
CA LYS A 11 18.73 3.82 23.05
C LYS A 11 18.21 2.72 22.12
N ASN A 12 17.85 3.07 20.88
CA ASN A 12 17.31 2.13 19.91
C ASN A 12 18.25 0.93 19.71
N LYS A 13 17.69 -0.28 19.87
CA LYS A 13 18.33 -1.58 19.66
C LYS A 13 18.87 -1.67 18.23
N THR A 14 20.06 -2.23 18.08
CA THR A 14 20.87 -2.25 16.85
C THR A 14 20.06 -2.72 15.62
N LYS A 15 20.07 -1.94 14.53
CA LYS A 15 19.37 -2.25 13.27
C LYS A 15 20.09 -3.26 12.36
N ILE A 16 21.36 -3.56 12.66
CA ILE A 16 22.23 -4.40 11.82
C ILE A 16 22.82 -5.50 12.67
N ILE A 17 22.66 -6.75 12.23
CA ILE A 17 23.31 -7.92 12.80
C ILE A 17 24.22 -8.50 11.71
N ASN A 18 25.53 -8.50 11.93
CA ASN A 18 26.47 -9.12 11.01
C ASN A 18 26.50 -10.63 11.26
N LEU A 19 26.02 -11.41 10.30
CA LEU A 19 26.01 -12.88 10.36
C LEU A 19 27.22 -13.50 9.65
N SER A 20 28.09 -12.68 9.05
CA SER A 20 29.26 -13.15 8.32
C SER A 20 30.49 -13.19 9.21
N ASN A 21 31.47 -14.03 8.83
CA ASN A 21 32.78 -14.08 9.48
C ASN A 21 33.70 -12.90 9.10
N LYS A 22 33.20 -11.92 8.34
CA LYS A 22 33.95 -10.74 7.91
C LYS A 22 33.66 -9.56 8.82
N THR A 23 34.69 -8.88 9.30
CA THR A 23 34.54 -7.62 10.04
C THR A 23 34.11 -6.51 9.08
N LEU A 24 32.97 -5.89 9.35
CA LEU A 24 32.47 -4.76 8.56
C LEU A 24 33.21 -3.47 8.93
N ARG A 25 33.59 -2.70 7.92
CA ARG A 25 34.15 -1.35 8.10
C ARG A 25 33.05 -0.40 8.55
N GLN A 26 33.44 0.68 9.23
CA GLN A 26 32.49 1.69 9.68
C GLN A 26 31.68 2.30 8.52
N THR A 27 32.28 2.46 7.34
CA THR A 27 31.60 2.93 6.13
C THR A 27 30.50 1.96 5.68
N GLU A 28 30.75 0.66 5.73
CA GLU A 28 29.79 -0.39 5.36
C GLU A 28 28.64 -0.46 6.37
N ILE A 29 28.94 -0.37 7.66
CA ILE A 29 27.94 -0.27 8.72
C ILE A 29 27.06 0.96 8.51
N ASN A 30 27.65 2.12 8.21
CA ASN A 30 26.91 3.35 7.95
C ASN A 30 25.99 3.23 6.72
N THR A 31 26.43 2.54 5.67
CA THR A 31 25.61 2.26 4.48
C THR A 31 24.43 1.34 4.82
N LEU A 32 24.69 0.22 5.50
CA LEU A 32 23.66 -0.73 5.91
C LEU A 32 22.64 -0.09 6.88
N ALA A 33 23.08 0.86 7.72
CA ALA A 33 22.25 1.50 8.72
C ALA A 33 21.21 2.45 8.11
N ARG A 34 21.51 2.98 6.92
CA ARG A 34 20.57 3.80 6.13
C ARG A 34 19.46 2.96 5.48
N GLY A 35 19.67 1.64 5.39
CA GLY A 35 18.76 0.71 4.73
C GLY A 35 19.03 0.63 3.23
N LEU A 36 19.15 -0.60 2.73
CA LEU A 36 19.20 -0.85 1.29
C LEU A 36 17.75 -0.83 0.77
N LYS A 37 17.29 0.31 0.25
CA LYS A 37 16.08 0.33 -0.58
C LYS A 37 16.45 -0.29 -1.93
N PHE A 38 16.16 -1.58 -2.10
CA PHE A 38 16.35 -2.29 -3.37
C PHE A 38 15.45 -1.75 -4.49
N THR A 39 14.36 -1.08 -4.13
CA THR A 39 13.50 -0.34 -5.04
C THR A 39 13.63 1.15 -4.73
N PRO A 40 14.04 2.00 -5.69
CA PRO A 40 13.89 3.43 -5.52
C PRO A 40 12.41 3.71 -5.31
N THR A 41 12.04 4.23 -4.13
CA THR A 41 10.71 4.84 -3.98
C THR A 41 10.71 6.05 -4.89
N ALA A 42 9.78 6.10 -5.86
CA ALA A 42 9.67 7.24 -6.75
C ALA A 42 9.57 8.52 -5.91
N SER A 43 10.44 9.49 -6.21
CA SER A 43 10.51 10.75 -5.46
C SER A 43 9.25 11.61 -5.65
N THR A 44 8.47 11.32 -6.69
CA THR A 44 7.24 12.01 -7.05
C THR A 44 6.13 10.99 -7.27
N PRO A 45 4.88 11.32 -6.90
CA PRO A 45 3.70 10.56 -7.32
C PRO A 45 3.66 10.38 -8.85
N ASN A 46 3.12 9.26 -9.32
CA ASN A 46 2.83 9.01 -10.74
C ASN A 46 1.32 9.16 -10.97
N PRO A 47 0.81 10.34 -11.41
CA PRO A 47 -0.63 10.59 -11.47
C PRO A 47 -1.40 9.63 -12.40
N PRO A 48 -0.87 9.21 -13.56
CA PRO A 48 -1.46 8.14 -14.36
C PRO A 48 -1.69 6.85 -13.58
N GLU A 49 -0.68 6.31 -12.90
CA GLU A 49 -0.81 5.07 -12.12
C GLU A 49 -1.84 5.22 -10.99
N ILE A 50 -1.84 6.36 -10.30
CA ILE A 50 -2.81 6.64 -9.24
C ILE A 50 -4.24 6.65 -9.79
N LYS A 51 -4.47 7.25 -10.97
CA LYS A 51 -5.78 7.26 -11.62
C LYS A 51 -6.22 5.85 -12.03
N ASP A 52 -5.30 5.07 -12.57
CA ASP A 52 -5.56 3.68 -12.96
C ASP A 52 -5.89 2.81 -11.73
N ASP A 53 -5.15 2.98 -10.64
CA ASP A 53 -5.38 2.29 -9.36
C ASP A 53 -6.74 2.66 -8.76
N ILE A 54 -7.10 3.94 -8.74
CA ILE A 54 -8.42 4.41 -8.28
C ILE A 54 -9.53 3.83 -9.16
N SER A 55 -9.34 3.81 -10.49
CA SER A 55 -10.32 3.23 -11.41
C SER A 55 -10.54 1.74 -11.16
N GLU A 56 -9.46 0.97 -11.02
CA GLU A 56 -9.50 -0.46 -10.69
C GLU A 56 -10.13 -0.72 -9.32
N PHE A 57 -9.83 0.13 -8.33
CA PHE A 57 -10.44 0.05 -7.01
C PHE A 57 -11.96 0.29 -7.08
N CYS A 58 -12.42 1.35 -7.74
CA CYS A 58 -13.84 1.61 -7.95
C CYS A 58 -14.52 0.46 -8.70
N ARG A 59 -13.85 -0.15 -9.69
CA ARG A 59 -14.37 -1.30 -10.45
C ARG A 59 -14.55 -2.51 -9.55
N LYS A 60 -13.59 -2.81 -8.66
CA LYS A 60 -13.69 -3.90 -7.68
C LYS A 60 -14.86 -3.72 -6.72
N LEU A 61 -15.06 -2.50 -6.20
CA LEU A 61 -16.21 -2.22 -5.32
C LEU A 61 -17.54 -2.49 -6.04
N ARG A 62 -17.67 -2.04 -7.29
CA ARG A 62 -18.86 -2.31 -8.11
C ARG A 62 -19.06 -3.80 -8.39
N LEU A 63 -17.98 -4.55 -8.64
CA LEU A 63 -18.06 -6.00 -8.82
C LEU A 63 -18.54 -6.68 -7.54
N THR A 64 -17.97 -6.34 -6.39
CA THR A 64 -18.38 -6.91 -5.10
C THR A 64 -19.85 -6.63 -4.83
N GLU A 65 -20.31 -5.41 -5.08
CA GLU A 65 -21.73 -5.08 -5.00
C GLU A 65 -22.54 -5.93 -5.99
N ALA A 66 -22.07 -6.11 -7.25
CA ALA A 66 -22.81 -6.78 -8.35
C ALA A 66 -23.06 -8.25 -8.09
N PHE A 67 -22.12 -8.88 -7.40
CA PHE A 67 -22.15 -10.30 -7.12
C PHE A 67 -22.41 -10.60 -5.65
N ILE A 68 -22.89 -9.64 -4.84
CA ILE A 68 -23.09 -9.85 -3.40
C ILE A 68 -24.08 -10.97 -3.08
N ASP A 69 -25.13 -11.12 -3.92
CA ASP A 69 -26.16 -12.14 -3.77
C ASP A 69 -25.91 -13.37 -4.68
N LEU A 70 -24.78 -13.41 -5.38
CA LEU A 70 -24.44 -14.48 -6.31
C LEU A 70 -23.40 -15.39 -5.67
N ASN A 71 -23.83 -16.61 -5.32
CA ASN A 71 -22.90 -17.66 -4.91
C ASN A 71 -22.05 -18.07 -6.12
N ASN A 72 -20.74 -17.98 -5.96
CA ASN A 72 -19.79 -18.41 -6.97
C ASN A 72 -19.55 -19.92 -6.77
N GLU A 73 -20.28 -20.75 -7.51
CA GLU A 73 -20.15 -22.21 -7.50
C GLU A 73 -18.93 -22.71 -8.31
N ASP A 74 -18.06 -21.81 -8.76
CA ASP A 74 -16.89 -22.13 -9.56
C ASP A 74 -15.63 -22.30 -8.68
N ASP A 75 -15.30 -23.57 -8.42
CA ASP A 75 -14.13 -24.03 -7.67
C ASP A 75 -12.80 -23.94 -8.44
N SER A 76 -12.78 -23.37 -9.66
CA SER A 76 -11.55 -23.24 -10.42
C SER A 76 -10.53 -22.34 -9.72
N ILE A 77 -9.31 -22.87 -9.53
CA ILE A 77 -8.16 -22.15 -8.98
C ILE A 77 -7.65 -21.07 -9.95
N ILE A 78 -7.83 -21.29 -11.26
CA ILE A 78 -7.36 -20.39 -12.31
C ILE A 78 -8.57 -19.77 -13.00
N LYS A 79 -8.68 -18.45 -12.95
CA LYS A 79 -9.74 -17.69 -13.63
C LYS A 79 -9.12 -16.68 -14.60
N ASN A 80 -9.72 -16.57 -15.78
CA ASN A 80 -9.31 -15.56 -16.76
C ASN A 80 -9.58 -14.16 -16.20
N LYS A 81 -8.74 -13.19 -16.57
CA LYS A 81 -9.03 -11.77 -16.26
C LYS A 81 -10.34 -11.37 -16.94
N SER A 82 -11.27 -10.86 -16.14
CA SER A 82 -12.52 -10.30 -16.63
C SER A 82 -12.35 -8.82 -16.93
N ASN A 83 -12.80 -8.41 -18.12
CA ASN A 83 -12.94 -7.00 -18.52
C ASN A 83 -14.35 -6.47 -18.24
N PHE A 84 -15.16 -7.21 -17.47
CA PHE A 84 -16.51 -6.79 -17.13
C PHE A 84 -16.49 -5.55 -16.22
N ILE A 85 -17.31 -4.57 -16.59
CA ILE A 85 -17.51 -3.32 -15.85
C ILE A 85 -19.01 -3.24 -15.52
N PRO A 86 -19.39 -3.34 -14.23
CA PRO A 86 -20.78 -3.19 -13.82
C PRO A 86 -21.32 -1.80 -14.15
N SER A 87 -22.62 -1.71 -14.43
CA SER A 87 -23.30 -0.43 -14.65
C SER A 87 -23.34 0.40 -13.35
N LYS A 88 -23.32 1.72 -13.52
CA LYS A 88 -23.54 2.66 -12.42
C LYS A 88 -25.04 2.79 -12.12
N GLY A 89 -25.38 3.30 -10.94
CA GLY A 89 -26.73 3.69 -10.56
C GLY A 89 -27.49 2.68 -9.68
N ARG A 90 -26.92 1.51 -9.38
CA ARG A 90 -27.57 0.54 -8.48
C ARG A 90 -27.43 0.93 -7.01
N ASN A 91 -26.27 1.46 -6.61
CA ASN A 91 -26.03 1.98 -5.27
C ASN A 91 -25.49 3.41 -5.34
N LYS A 92 -26.36 4.37 -4.99
CA LYS A 92 -26.05 5.78 -5.02
C LYS A 92 -24.87 6.14 -4.09
N ALA A 93 -24.83 5.57 -2.88
CA ALA A 93 -23.76 5.86 -1.93
C ALA A 93 -22.39 5.38 -2.43
N LEU A 94 -22.36 4.22 -3.10
CA LEU A 94 -21.15 3.69 -3.73
C LEU A 94 -20.70 4.59 -4.89
N ASP A 95 -21.63 5.05 -5.72
CA ASP A 95 -21.30 5.95 -6.83
C ASP A 95 -20.82 7.32 -6.34
N ASP A 96 -21.45 7.89 -5.31
CA ASP A 96 -21.03 9.14 -4.68
C ASP A 96 -19.60 9.01 -4.11
N PHE A 97 -19.30 7.90 -3.43
CA PHE A 97 -17.95 7.60 -2.94
C PHE A 97 -16.94 7.47 -4.08
N CYS A 98 -17.25 6.70 -5.13
CA CYS A 98 -16.37 6.52 -6.27
C CYS A 98 -16.08 7.85 -6.99
N ASN A 99 -17.08 8.72 -7.11
CA ASN A 99 -16.92 10.05 -7.72
C ASN A 99 -16.04 10.95 -6.85
N HIS A 100 -16.18 10.87 -5.52
CA HIS A 100 -15.35 11.63 -4.59
C HIS A 100 -13.87 11.25 -4.69
N ILE A 101 -13.54 9.97 -4.70
CA ILE A 101 -12.13 9.53 -4.77
C ILE A 101 -11.51 9.71 -6.16
N GLN A 102 -12.30 9.63 -7.24
CA GLN A 102 -11.82 9.91 -8.60
C GLN A 102 -11.49 11.38 -8.84
N SER A 103 -12.06 12.28 -8.03
CA SER A 103 -11.78 13.71 -8.07
C SER A 103 -10.72 14.15 -7.05
N PHE A 104 -10.15 13.21 -6.28
CA PHE A 104 -9.13 13.52 -5.30
C PHE A 104 -7.82 13.93 -6.00
N PRO A 105 -7.16 15.03 -5.57
CA PRO A 105 -5.96 15.57 -6.21
C PRO A 105 -4.72 14.67 -6.09
#